data_AF-A0A940FUG9-F1
#
_entry.id   AF-A0A940FUG9-F1
#
_cell.length_a   1.000
_cell.length_b   1.000
_cell.length_c   1.000
_cell.angle_alpha   90.00
_cell.angle_beta   90.00
_cell.angle_gamma   90.00
#
_symmetry.space_group_name_H-M   'P 1'
#
loop_
_entity.id
_entity.type
_entity.pdbx_description
1 polymer ?
#
loop_
_entity_poly.entity_id
_entity_poly.type
_entity_poly.pdbx_seq_one_letter_code
_entity_poly.pdbx_strand_id
1 'polypeptide(L)'
;VINTINNSQQQAHEFLKEARWLIITLGTSYSYRLVESAVPVANCHRAPQQWFNKHMMSVEETIIALDTCLYRLFQFNPDLKIIFTVSPVRHIRDGIINNNRSKARLLEAVHHLVNKFGRLYYFPSYEIVIDVLRDYRFYDIDLVHPNYSATSYVIEQFMKYYVNEESVKLSEEVQQIIIARKHKPFQPATEAHKRFLKLHAEKTQALMSEYPFLDLKEELAFFSA
;
A
#
# COMPACT_ATOMS: atom_id res chain seq x y z
N VAL A 1 -8.31 6.43 -22.40
CA VAL A 1 -8.21 5.28 -21.48
C VAL A 1 -6.92 4.49 -21.71
N ILE A 2 -6.70 3.87 -22.88
CA ILE A 2 -5.47 3.09 -23.14
C ILE A 2 -4.20 3.93 -22.94
N ASN A 3 -4.13 5.13 -23.51
CA ASN A 3 -2.97 6.01 -23.32
C ASN A 3 -2.72 6.35 -21.85
N THR A 4 -3.78 6.57 -21.06
CA THR A 4 -3.68 6.81 -19.62
C THR A 4 -3.09 5.60 -18.90
N ILE A 5 -3.54 4.38 -19.24
CA ILE A 5 -3.03 3.13 -18.68
C ILE A 5 -1.55 2.95 -19.04
N ASN A 6 -1.20 3.14 -20.31
CA ASN A 6 0.18 2.98 -20.78
C ASN A 6 1.11 4.02 -20.16
N ASN A 7 0.67 5.27 -20.04
CA ASN A 7 1.44 6.32 -19.37
C ASN A 7 1.66 6.01 -17.89
N SER A 8 0.63 5.52 -17.20
CA SER A 8 0.76 5.11 -15.79
C SER A 8 1.73 3.93 -15.62
N GLN A 9 1.70 2.95 -16.52
CA GLN A 9 2.67 1.85 -16.52
C GLN A 9 4.09 2.34 -16.77
N GLN A 10 4.29 3.26 -17.72
CA GLN A 10 5.60 3.84 -18.02
C GLN A 10 6.17 4.61 -16.81
N GLN A 11 5.35 5.43 -16.16
CA GLN A 11 5.75 6.16 -14.94
C GLN A 11 6.13 5.20 -13.81
N ALA A 12 5.33 4.15 -13.58
CA ALA A 12 5.65 3.14 -12.57
C ALA A 12 6.94 2.38 -12.90
N HIS A 13 7.17 2.07 -14.18
CA HIS A 13 8.39 1.43 -14.66
C HIS A 13 9.63 2.30 -14.43
N GLU A 14 9.56 3.59 -14.76
CA GLU A 14 10.64 4.55 -14.51
C GLU A 14 10.91 4.71 -13.02
N PHE A 15 9.88 4.90 -12.20
CA PHE A 15 10.02 5.00 -10.76
C PHE A 15 10.67 3.76 -10.15
N LEU A 16 10.29 2.56 -10.59
CA LEU A 16 10.82 1.31 -10.05
C LEU A 16 12.32 1.11 -10.35
N LYS A 17 12.88 1.75 -11.38
CA LYS A 17 14.33 1.69 -11.67
C LYS A 17 15.16 2.38 -10.60
N GLU A 18 14.64 3.46 -10.01
CA GLU A 18 15.36 4.31 -9.05
C GLU A 18 14.90 4.08 -7.61
N ALA A 19 13.75 3.42 -7.42
CA ALA A 19 13.20 3.11 -6.12
C ALA A 19 14.22 2.33 -5.25
N ARG A 20 14.40 2.74 -4.00
CA ARG A 20 15.21 2.01 -3.02
C ARG A 20 14.41 0.94 -2.27
N TRP A 21 13.12 1.13 -2.14
CA TRP A 21 12.23 0.30 -1.35
C TRP A 21 10.94 0.00 -2.13
N LEU A 22 10.50 -1.24 -2.06
CA LEU A 22 9.21 -1.70 -2.56
C LEU A 22 8.48 -2.43 -1.43
N ILE A 23 7.22 -2.07 -1.18
CA ILE A 23 6.37 -2.76 -0.21
C ILE A 23 5.40 -3.65 -0.97
N ILE A 24 5.37 -4.95 -0.63
CA ILE A 24 4.46 -5.94 -1.23
C ILE A 24 3.49 -6.45 -0.16
N THR A 25 2.23 -6.05 -0.27
CA THR A 25 1.15 -6.51 0.61
C THR A 25 0.42 -7.69 -0.02
N LEU A 26 0.60 -8.89 0.54
CA LEU A 26 -0.09 -10.10 0.09
C LEU A 26 -1.48 -10.20 0.72
N GLY A 27 -2.52 -10.33 -0.13
CA GLY A 27 -3.91 -10.45 0.33
C GLY A 27 -4.33 -11.90 0.55
N THR A 28 -4.21 -12.72 -0.48
CA THR A 28 -4.66 -14.12 -0.48
C THR A 28 -3.74 -15.01 -1.30
N SER A 29 -3.68 -16.30 -0.96
CA SER A 29 -3.01 -17.34 -1.72
C SER A 29 -3.90 -17.94 -2.81
N TYR A 30 -5.06 -17.34 -3.08
CA TYR A 30 -5.90 -17.73 -4.21
C TYR A 30 -5.40 -17.09 -5.50
N SER A 31 -5.26 -17.92 -6.53
CA SER A 31 -5.05 -17.52 -7.92
C SER A 31 -6.27 -17.91 -8.75
N TYR A 32 -6.41 -17.28 -9.92
CA TYR A 32 -7.44 -17.61 -10.89
C TYR A 32 -6.76 -18.11 -12.17
N ARG A 33 -7.34 -19.12 -12.80
CA ARG A 33 -6.87 -19.66 -14.07
C ARG A 33 -8.02 -19.74 -15.06
N LEU A 34 -7.77 -19.46 -16.33
CA LEU A 34 -8.78 -19.65 -17.36
C LEU A 34 -9.19 -21.13 -17.46
N VAL A 35 -10.49 -21.41 -17.59
CA VAL A 35 -11.01 -22.78 -17.72
C VAL A 35 -10.46 -23.45 -18.98
N GLU A 36 -10.43 -22.73 -20.10
CA GLU A 36 -10.07 -23.28 -21.41
C GLU A 36 -8.58 -23.61 -21.55
N SER A 37 -7.70 -22.79 -20.97
CA SER A 37 -6.25 -22.86 -21.20
C SER A 37 -5.42 -23.12 -19.94
N ALA A 38 -6.05 -23.14 -18.75
CA ALA A 38 -5.40 -23.23 -17.45
C ALA A 38 -4.35 -22.13 -17.18
N VAL A 39 -4.32 -21.06 -17.98
CA VAL A 39 -3.39 -19.95 -17.85
C VAL A 39 -3.72 -19.13 -16.59
N PRO A 40 -2.74 -18.85 -15.70
CA PRO A 40 -2.92 -17.94 -14.58
C PRO A 40 -3.28 -16.54 -15.05
N VAL A 41 -4.30 -15.95 -14.43
CA VAL A 41 -4.79 -14.61 -14.74
C VAL A 41 -4.99 -13.80 -13.47
N ALA A 42 -4.79 -12.49 -13.60
CA ALA A 42 -5.05 -11.51 -12.56
C ALA A 42 -5.80 -10.33 -13.18
N ASN A 43 -6.62 -9.65 -12.36
CA ASN A 43 -7.38 -8.46 -12.76
C ASN A 43 -8.10 -8.58 -14.12
N CYS A 44 -9.20 -9.33 -14.16
CA CYS A 44 -9.95 -9.60 -15.40
C CYS A 44 -11.09 -8.60 -15.67
N HIS A 45 -11.02 -7.36 -15.16
CA HIS A 45 -11.98 -6.29 -15.48
C HIS A 45 -13.47 -6.70 -15.32
N ARG A 46 -13.78 -7.40 -14.21
CA ARG A 46 -15.13 -7.94 -13.93
C ARG A 46 -15.67 -8.91 -14.99
N ALA A 47 -14.79 -9.64 -15.67
CA ALA A 47 -15.17 -10.73 -16.56
C ALA A 47 -16.01 -11.82 -15.84
N PRO A 48 -16.83 -12.58 -16.59
CA PRO A 48 -17.71 -13.61 -16.03
C PRO A 48 -16.94 -14.64 -15.18
N GLN A 49 -17.42 -14.91 -13.96
CA GLN A 49 -16.73 -15.84 -13.04
C GLN A 49 -16.56 -17.25 -13.60
N GLN A 50 -17.50 -17.71 -14.43
CA GLN A 50 -17.48 -19.02 -15.08
C GLN A 50 -16.27 -19.25 -16.00
N TRP A 51 -15.55 -18.19 -16.38
CA TRP A 51 -14.32 -18.29 -17.18
C TRP A 51 -13.13 -18.74 -16.34
N PHE A 52 -13.25 -18.76 -15.01
CA PHE A 52 -12.12 -18.92 -14.11
C PHE A 52 -12.29 -20.09 -13.15
N ASN A 53 -11.25 -20.91 -13.05
CA ASN A 53 -11.05 -21.84 -11.96
C ASN A 53 -10.28 -21.13 -10.84
N LYS A 54 -10.84 -21.15 -9.63
CA LYS A 54 -10.19 -20.61 -8.43
C LYS A 54 -9.29 -21.68 -7.81
N HIS A 55 -8.01 -21.37 -7.66
CA HIS A 55 -6.98 -22.29 -7.17
C HIS A 55 -6.29 -21.74 -5.93
N MET A 56 -6.34 -22.47 -4.80
CA MET A 56 -5.57 -22.10 -3.61
C MET A 56 -4.14 -22.59 -3.76
N MET A 57 -3.23 -21.68 -4.10
CA MET A 57 -1.82 -21.98 -4.31
C MET A 57 -1.21 -22.64 -3.08
N SER A 58 -0.38 -23.66 -3.28
CA SER A 58 0.44 -24.25 -2.21
C SER A 58 1.50 -23.26 -1.73
N VAL A 59 2.18 -23.60 -0.63
CA VAL A 59 3.31 -22.80 -0.13
C VAL A 59 4.43 -22.78 -1.18
N GLU A 60 4.75 -23.93 -1.76
CA GLU A 60 5.76 -24.10 -2.79
C GLU A 60 5.42 -23.32 -4.06
N GLU A 61 4.17 -23.39 -4.53
CA GLU A 61 3.73 -22.59 -5.69
C GLU A 61 3.89 -21.09 -5.42
N THR A 62 3.57 -20.64 -4.20
CA THR A 62 3.69 -19.24 -3.79
C THR A 62 5.16 -18.82 -3.72
N ILE A 63 6.03 -19.65 -3.15
CA ILE A 63 7.48 -19.42 -3.09
C ILE A 63 8.04 -19.31 -4.51
N ILE A 64 7.74 -20.25 -5.41
CA ILE A 64 8.25 -20.24 -6.79
C ILE A 64 7.81 -18.98 -7.53
N ALA A 65 6.54 -18.59 -7.40
CA ALA A 65 6.00 -17.40 -8.06
C ALA A 65 6.69 -16.11 -7.56
N LEU A 66 6.83 -15.96 -6.24
CA LEU A 66 7.48 -14.81 -5.63
C LEU A 66 8.98 -14.79 -5.91
N ASP A 67 9.69 -15.92 -5.80
CA ASP A 67 11.12 -16.03 -6.10
C ASP A 67 11.42 -15.65 -7.56
N THR A 68 10.59 -16.10 -8.50
CA THR A 68 10.69 -15.71 -9.92
C THR A 68 10.48 -14.21 -10.11
N CYS A 69 9.50 -13.62 -9.41
CA CYS A 69 9.26 -12.18 -9.43
C CYS A 69 10.46 -11.40 -8.88
N LEU A 70 10.97 -11.82 -7.71
CA LEU A 70 12.12 -11.23 -7.04
C LEU A 70 13.38 -11.27 -7.91
N TYR A 71 13.64 -12.40 -8.58
CA TYR A 71 14.76 -12.53 -9.50
C TYR A 71 14.71 -11.47 -10.61
N ARG A 72 13.54 -11.30 -11.24
CA ARG A 72 13.35 -10.28 -12.29
C ARG A 72 13.46 -8.86 -11.73
N LEU A 73 12.92 -8.61 -10.55
CA LEU A 73 13.01 -7.30 -9.88
C LEU A 73 14.46 -6.94 -9.56
N PHE A 74 15.27 -7.88 -9.05
CA PHE A 74 16.67 -7.60 -8.74
C PHE A 74 17.56 -7.50 -9.98
N GLN A 75 17.22 -8.16 -11.08
CA GLN A 75 17.87 -7.90 -12.36
C GLN A 75 17.51 -6.50 -12.89
N PHE A 76 16.28 -6.07 -12.70
CA PHE A 76 15.79 -4.76 -13.15
C PHE A 76 16.34 -3.61 -12.31
N ASN A 77 16.38 -3.77 -10.99
CA ASN A 77 16.93 -2.83 -10.02
C ASN A 77 17.73 -3.61 -8.95
N PRO A 78 19.06 -3.72 -9.12
CA PRO A 78 19.95 -4.48 -8.21
C PRO A 78 20.00 -3.93 -6.78
N ASP A 79 19.56 -2.70 -6.60
CA ASP A 79 19.60 -1.93 -5.37
C ASP A 79 18.28 -2.03 -4.58
N LEU A 80 17.23 -2.61 -5.17
CA LEU A 80 15.91 -2.66 -4.55
C LEU A 80 15.92 -3.51 -3.27
N LYS A 81 15.39 -2.93 -2.19
CA LYS A 81 15.01 -3.63 -0.96
C LYS A 81 13.51 -3.82 -0.92
N ILE A 82 13.04 -4.92 -0.34
CA ILE A 82 11.61 -5.24 -0.34
C ILE A 82 11.11 -5.52 1.07
N ILE A 83 10.00 -4.91 1.44
CA ILE A 83 9.26 -5.20 2.66
C ILE A 83 7.99 -5.95 2.27
N PHE A 84 7.89 -7.22 2.68
CA PHE A 84 6.65 -7.96 2.61
C PHE A 84 5.75 -7.64 3.80
N THR A 85 4.45 -7.70 3.57
CA THR A 85 3.46 -7.76 4.65
C THR A 85 2.27 -8.60 4.20
N VAL A 86 1.56 -9.21 5.15
CA VAL A 86 0.31 -9.92 4.88
C VAL A 86 -0.84 -9.03 5.31
N SER A 87 -1.82 -8.82 4.43
CA SER A 87 -2.97 -7.97 4.75
C SER A 87 -3.80 -8.59 5.88
N PRO A 88 -4.25 -7.80 6.88
CA PRO A 88 -5.18 -8.26 7.91
C PRO A 88 -6.63 -8.43 7.42
N VAL A 89 -6.96 -7.98 6.20
CA VAL A 89 -8.31 -8.10 5.65
C VAL A 89 -8.73 -9.57 5.56
N ARG A 90 -9.93 -9.88 6.07
CA ARG A 90 -10.47 -11.24 6.15
C ARG A 90 -11.22 -11.63 4.87
N HIS A 91 -10.74 -12.61 4.12
CA HIS A 91 -11.43 -13.12 2.93
C HIS A 91 -12.52 -14.15 3.30
N ILE A 92 -13.51 -13.72 4.09
CA ILE A 92 -14.55 -14.63 4.64
C ILE A 92 -15.49 -15.23 3.59
N ARG A 93 -15.57 -14.65 2.38
CA ARG A 93 -16.36 -15.19 1.27
C ARG A 93 -15.92 -16.59 0.87
N ASP A 94 -14.67 -16.94 1.14
CA ASP A 94 -14.11 -18.28 0.87
C ASP A 94 -14.23 -19.23 2.07
N GLY A 95 -14.83 -18.76 3.18
CA GLY A 95 -14.91 -19.46 4.46
C GLY A 95 -13.73 -19.13 5.37
N ILE A 96 -13.99 -19.05 6.67
CA ILE A 96 -13.00 -18.70 7.70
C ILE A 96 -11.81 -19.68 7.69
N ILE A 97 -12.10 -20.98 7.51
CA ILE A 97 -11.06 -22.02 7.42
C ILE A 97 -10.11 -21.73 6.26
N ASN A 98 -10.63 -21.42 5.07
CA ASN A 98 -9.80 -21.16 3.90
C ASN A 98 -9.08 -19.82 3.99
N ASN A 99 -9.68 -18.80 4.61
CA ASN A 99 -8.96 -17.57 4.94
C ASN A 99 -7.73 -17.87 5.80
N ASN A 100 -7.89 -18.64 6.89
CA ASN A 100 -6.78 -18.95 7.78
C ASN A 100 -5.69 -19.78 7.07
N ARG A 101 -6.09 -20.79 6.29
CA ARG A 101 -5.16 -21.56 5.45
C ARG A 101 -4.42 -20.66 4.46
N SER A 102 -5.13 -19.72 3.82
CA SER A 102 -4.54 -18.76 2.90
C SER A 102 -3.52 -17.86 3.59
N LYS A 103 -3.83 -17.29 4.76
CA LYS A 103 -2.90 -16.41 5.47
C LYS A 103 -1.67 -17.19 5.96
N ALA A 104 -1.87 -18.38 6.53
CA ALA A 104 -0.79 -19.26 6.95
C ALA A 104 0.17 -19.58 5.79
N ARG A 105 -0.35 -19.93 4.61
CA ARG A 105 0.48 -20.20 3.43
C ARG A 105 1.30 -18.99 2.98
N LEU A 106 0.71 -17.79 3.02
CA LEU A 106 1.42 -16.56 2.67
C LEU A 106 2.53 -16.24 3.68
N LEU A 107 2.26 -16.39 4.98
CA LEU A 107 3.24 -16.17 6.04
C LEU A 107 4.44 -17.12 5.88
N GLU A 108 4.19 -18.43 5.72
CA GLU A 108 5.25 -19.42 5.50
C GLU A 108 6.08 -19.11 4.25
N ALA A 109 5.43 -18.78 3.12
CA ALA A 109 6.14 -18.43 1.89
C ALA A 109 6.99 -17.17 2.04
N VAL A 110 6.47 -16.13 2.70
CA VAL A 110 7.20 -14.88 2.95
C VAL A 110 8.40 -15.12 3.86
N HIS A 111 8.23 -15.83 4.98
CA HIS A 111 9.33 -16.10 5.90
C HIS A 111 10.41 -17.00 5.28
N HIS A 112 10.03 -17.95 4.43
CA HIS A 112 10.98 -18.71 3.64
C HIS A 112 11.87 -17.78 2.78
N LEU A 113 11.27 -16.83 2.07
CA LEU A 113 12.00 -15.90 1.20
C LEU A 113 12.84 -14.89 1.99
N VAL A 114 12.29 -14.32 3.06
CA VAL A 114 13.01 -13.38 3.93
C VAL A 114 14.26 -14.02 4.53
N ASN A 115 14.19 -15.30 4.92
CA ASN A 115 15.36 -16.03 5.42
C ASN A 115 16.38 -16.38 4.33
N LYS A 116 15.97 -16.38 3.05
CA LYS A 116 16.83 -16.68 1.91
C LYS A 116 17.64 -15.47 1.43
N PHE A 117 17.13 -14.24 1.57
CA PHE A 117 17.75 -13.04 1.01
C PHE A 117 17.90 -11.91 2.04
N GLY A 118 19.13 -11.44 2.28
CA GLY A 118 19.43 -10.36 3.24
C GLY A 118 18.94 -8.94 2.88
N ARG A 119 18.09 -8.80 1.86
CA ARG A 119 17.49 -7.54 1.39
C ARG A 119 15.95 -7.56 1.41
N LEU A 120 15.39 -8.62 1.98
CA LEU A 120 13.96 -8.81 2.18
C LEU A 120 13.64 -8.67 3.65
N TYR A 121 12.50 -8.04 3.94
CA TYR A 121 12.05 -7.75 5.29
C TYR A 121 10.57 -8.08 5.42
N TYR A 122 10.10 -8.27 6.65
CA TYR A 122 8.69 -8.52 6.94
C TYR A 122 8.14 -7.49 7.94
N PHE A 123 7.09 -6.77 7.54
CA PHE A 123 6.33 -5.91 8.43
C PHE A 123 5.05 -6.63 8.90
N PRO A 124 4.83 -6.80 10.22
CA PRO A 124 3.79 -7.69 10.75
C PRO A 124 2.40 -7.02 10.85
N SER A 125 1.86 -6.48 9.74
CA SER A 125 0.55 -5.82 9.78
C SER A 125 -0.62 -6.79 10.06
N TYR A 126 -0.49 -8.05 9.66
CA TYR A 126 -1.46 -9.11 9.96
C TYR A 126 -1.54 -9.34 11.47
N GLU A 127 -0.40 -9.62 12.09
CA GLU A 127 -0.28 -9.96 13.52
C GLU A 127 -0.63 -8.77 14.41
N ILE A 128 -0.28 -7.55 14.00
CA ILE A 128 -0.70 -6.34 14.72
C ILE A 128 -2.23 -6.29 14.83
N VAL A 129 -2.96 -6.51 13.73
CA VAL A 129 -4.42 -6.43 13.78
C VAL A 129 -5.05 -7.67 14.43
N ILE A 130 -4.55 -8.86 14.12
CA ILE A 130 -5.15 -10.11 14.60
C ILE A 130 -4.82 -10.38 16.07
N ASP A 131 -3.60 -10.11 16.52
CA ASP A 131 -3.11 -10.53 17.84
C ASP A 131 -2.84 -9.37 18.81
N VAL A 132 -2.40 -8.20 18.34
CA VAL A 132 -2.18 -7.03 19.21
C VAL A 132 -3.48 -6.27 19.46
N LEU A 133 -4.22 -5.94 18.40
CA LEU A 133 -5.51 -5.26 18.51
C LEU A 133 -6.63 -6.22 18.92
N ARG A 134 -6.68 -7.41 18.30
CA ARG A 134 -7.42 -8.62 18.72
C ARG A 134 -8.89 -8.41 19.15
N ASP A 135 -9.59 -7.45 18.56
CA ASP A 135 -10.98 -7.13 18.92
C ASP A 135 -11.79 -6.68 17.70
N TYR A 136 -13.06 -7.09 17.62
CA TYR A 136 -13.98 -6.70 16.54
C TYR A 136 -14.20 -5.18 16.46
N ARG A 137 -13.99 -4.43 17.55
CA ARG A 137 -14.03 -2.96 17.56
C ARG A 137 -13.02 -2.31 16.61
N PHE A 138 -12.05 -3.07 16.12
CA PHE A 138 -11.04 -2.63 15.16
C PHE A 138 -11.38 -2.99 13.71
N TYR A 139 -12.56 -3.54 13.47
CA TYR A 139 -13.09 -3.79 12.13
C TYR A 139 -14.19 -2.79 11.80
N ASP A 140 -14.41 -2.59 10.50
CA ASP A 140 -15.54 -1.86 9.97
C ASP A 140 -16.84 -2.69 10.11
N ILE A 141 -17.97 -2.12 9.72
CA ILE A 141 -19.31 -2.73 9.81
C ILE A 141 -19.42 -4.08 9.11
N ASP A 142 -18.55 -4.37 8.14
CA ASP A 142 -18.51 -5.63 7.42
C ASP A 142 -17.75 -6.75 8.15
N LEU A 143 -17.13 -6.42 9.29
CA LEU A 143 -16.33 -7.33 10.14
C LEU A 143 -15.15 -7.99 9.40
N VAL A 144 -14.74 -7.41 8.28
CA VAL A 144 -13.73 -7.92 7.35
C VAL A 144 -12.57 -6.95 7.21
N HIS A 145 -12.87 -5.67 6.98
CA HIS A 145 -11.85 -4.65 6.80
C HIS A 145 -11.51 -4.01 8.15
N PRO A 146 -10.22 -3.76 8.45
CA PRO A 146 -9.86 -2.95 9.61
C PRO A 146 -10.43 -1.52 9.46
N ASN A 147 -10.91 -0.95 10.56
CA ASN A 147 -11.42 0.42 10.56
C ASN A 147 -10.30 1.47 10.66
N TYR A 148 -10.69 2.74 10.74
CA TYR A 148 -9.75 3.86 10.82
C TYR A 148 -8.80 3.77 12.04
N SER A 149 -9.29 3.35 13.21
CA SER A 149 -8.45 3.23 14.40
C SER A 149 -7.39 2.14 14.22
N ALA A 150 -7.76 1.00 13.63
CA ALA A 150 -6.85 -0.10 13.36
C ALA A 150 -5.78 0.27 12.32
N THR A 151 -6.20 0.86 11.20
CA THR A 151 -5.28 1.30 10.14
C THR A 151 -4.32 2.39 10.64
N SER A 152 -4.82 3.34 11.45
CA SER A 152 -3.98 4.37 12.08
C SER A 152 -2.91 3.75 12.98
N TYR A 153 -3.28 2.76 13.80
CA TYR A 153 -2.32 2.08 14.68
C TYR A 153 -1.26 1.31 13.88
N VAL A 154 -1.64 0.63 12.79
CA VAL A 154 -0.67 -0.05 11.91
C VAL A 154 0.31 0.95 11.30
N ILE A 155 -0.17 2.11 10.82
CA ILE A 155 0.70 3.16 10.28
C ILE A 155 1.62 3.73 11.37
N GLU A 156 1.12 3.95 12.57
CA GLU A 156 1.94 4.39 13.71
C GLU A 156 3.10 3.42 13.98
N GLN A 157 2.83 2.11 14.02
CA GLN A 157 3.88 1.10 14.19
C GLN A 157 4.87 1.12 13.01
N PHE A 158 4.39 1.29 11.78
CA PHE A 158 5.26 1.38 10.61
C PHE A 158 6.19 2.60 10.70
N MET A 159 5.64 3.79 10.95
CA MET A 159 6.40 5.03 11.07
C MET A 159 7.43 4.95 12.20
N LYS A 160 7.08 4.31 13.31
CA LYS A 160 7.98 4.16 14.47
C LYS A 160 9.22 3.29 14.18
N TYR A 161 9.07 2.21 13.42
CA TYR A 161 10.15 1.22 13.27
C TYR A 161 10.83 1.23 11.89
N TYR A 162 10.18 1.76 10.86
CA TYR A 162 10.66 1.71 9.47
C TYR A 162 10.98 3.08 8.88
N VAL A 163 10.69 4.16 9.61
CA VAL A 163 10.90 5.53 9.13
C VAL A 163 11.78 6.29 10.14
N ASN A 164 12.73 7.06 9.64
CA ASN A 164 13.61 7.86 10.51
C ASN A 164 12.85 9.06 11.08
N GLU A 165 13.33 9.58 12.21
CA GLU A 165 12.66 10.65 12.94
C GLU A 165 12.48 11.93 12.10
N GLU A 166 13.45 12.26 11.25
CA GLU A 166 13.38 13.41 10.35
C GLU A 166 12.23 13.28 9.34
N SER A 167 12.06 12.10 8.72
CA SER A 167 10.95 11.87 7.78
C SER A 167 9.60 11.78 8.49
N VAL A 168 9.56 11.32 9.76
CA VAL A 168 8.34 11.37 10.57
C VAL A 168 7.89 12.82 10.76
N LYS A 169 8.79 13.71 11.19
CA LYS A 169 8.50 15.14 11.36
C LYS A 169 8.05 15.78 10.05
N LEU A 170 8.76 15.50 8.95
CA LEU A 170 8.38 16.00 7.64
C LEU A 170 6.97 15.52 7.23
N SER A 171 6.66 14.26 7.48
CA SER A 171 5.33 13.70 7.19
C SER A 171 4.23 14.41 7.98
N GLU A 172 4.47 14.80 9.23
CA GLU A 172 3.50 15.55 10.04
C GLU A 172 3.24 16.95 9.45
N GLU A 173 4.29 17.62 8.98
CA GLU A 173 4.17 18.94 8.35
C GLU A 173 3.41 18.88 7.02
N VAL A 174 3.71 17.88 6.19
CA VAL A 174 2.97 17.61 4.95
C VAL A 174 1.51 17.27 5.26
N GLN A 175 1.25 16.46 6.29
CA GLN A 175 -0.11 16.08 6.68
C GLN A 175 -0.95 17.31 7.08
N GLN A 176 -0.36 18.31 7.73
CA GLN A 176 -1.06 19.56 8.05
C GLN A 176 -1.52 20.30 6.77
N ILE A 177 -0.70 20.32 5.72
CA ILE A 177 -1.04 20.90 4.41
C ILE A 177 -2.18 20.11 3.76
N ILE A 178 -2.09 18.79 3.74
CA ILE A 178 -3.11 17.92 3.13
C ILE A 178 -4.45 18.05 3.86
N ILE A 179 -4.45 18.13 5.19
CA ILE A 179 -5.66 18.36 5.99
C ILE A 179 -6.24 19.75 5.68
N ALA A 180 -5.40 20.79 5.64
CA ALA A 180 -5.83 22.14 5.31
C ALA A 180 -6.46 22.23 3.91
N ARG A 181 -5.90 21.53 2.91
CA ARG A 181 -6.43 21.51 1.53
C ARG A 181 -7.82 20.90 1.47
N LYS A 182 -8.10 19.90 2.32
CA LYS A 182 -9.42 19.26 2.40
C LYS A 182 -10.48 20.12 3.11
N HIS A 183 -10.08 21.22 3.77
CA HIS A 183 -11.01 22.09 4.45
C HIS A 183 -11.93 22.81 3.46
N LYS A 184 -13.24 22.74 3.70
CA LYS A 184 -14.25 23.46 2.92
C LYS A 184 -14.66 24.73 3.66
N PRO A 185 -14.32 25.93 3.17
CA PRO A 185 -14.66 27.18 3.85
C PRO A 185 -16.17 27.42 3.82
N PHE A 186 -16.74 27.77 4.98
CA PHE A 186 -18.15 28.16 5.08
C PHE A 186 -18.42 29.56 4.51
N GLN A 187 -17.44 30.48 4.67
CA GLN A 187 -17.50 31.84 4.12
C GLN A 187 -16.17 32.20 3.42
N PRO A 188 -16.02 31.86 2.13
CA PRO A 188 -14.76 32.04 1.39
C PRO A 188 -14.30 33.49 1.27
N ALA A 189 -15.24 34.46 1.28
CA ALA A 189 -14.92 35.87 1.11
C ALA A 189 -14.33 36.55 2.36
N THR A 190 -14.27 35.86 3.51
CA THR A 190 -13.81 36.45 4.76
C THR A 190 -12.30 36.68 4.78
N GLU A 191 -11.86 37.73 5.47
CA GLU A 191 -10.43 37.98 5.69
C GLU A 191 -9.75 36.84 6.46
N ALA A 192 -10.48 36.14 7.33
CA ALA A 192 -9.98 34.95 8.01
C ALA A 192 -9.61 33.84 7.01
N HIS A 193 -10.47 33.60 6.00
CA HIS A 193 -10.18 32.59 4.98
C HIS A 193 -9.01 33.00 4.08
N LYS A 194 -8.93 34.27 3.65
CA LYS A 194 -7.78 34.76 2.87
C LYS A 194 -6.46 34.62 3.63
N ARG A 195 -6.46 34.90 4.93
CA ARG A 195 -5.28 34.69 5.81
C ARG A 195 -4.92 33.21 5.92
N PHE A 196 -5.92 32.33 6.03
CA PHE A 196 -5.71 30.88 6.02
C PHE A 196 -5.05 30.41 4.73
N LEU A 197 -5.55 30.83 3.56
CA LEU A 197 -4.97 30.49 2.25
C LEU A 197 -3.52 30.98 2.16
N LYS A 198 -3.28 32.26 2.47
CA LYS A 198 -1.93 32.84 2.44
C LYS A 198 -0.96 32.10 3.36
N LEU A 199 -1.36 31.82 4.60
CA LEU A 199 -0.53 31.08 5.57
C LEU A 199 -0.13 29.70 5.03
N HIS A 200 -1.07 28.96 4.46
CA HIS A 200 -0.79 27.63 3.91
C HIS A 200 -0.02 27.67 2.60
N ALA A 201 -0.19 28.70 1.76
CA ALA A 201 0.65 28.91 0.58
C ALA A 201 2.11 29.16 0.98
N GLU A 202 2.35 30.07 1.93
CA GLU A 202 3.70 30.36 2.45
C GLU A 202 4.35 29.11 3.06
N LYS A 203 3.61 28.35 3.87
CA LYS A 203 4.10 27.09 4.45
C LYS A 203 4.43 26.04 3.37
N THR A 204 3.55 25.89 2.37
CA THR A 204 3.78 24.95 1.27
C THR A 204 5.02 25.32 0.46
N GLN A 205 5.20 26.61 0.17
CA GLN A 205 6.36 27.10 -0.55
C GLN A 205 7.66 26.92 0.25
N ALA A 206 7.64 27.18 1.57
CA ALA A 206 8.78 26.94 2.44
C ALA A 206 9.20 25.46 2.42
N LEU A 207 8.25 24.54 2.58
CA LEU A 207 8.53 23.09 2.55
C LEU A 207 9.06 22.62 1.19
N MET A 208 8.50 23.11 0.08
CA MET A 208 9.03 22.77 -1.25
C MET A 208 10.43 23.35 -1.50
N SER A 209 10.79 24.46 -0.84
CA SER A 209 12.13 25.06 -0.94
C SER A 209 13.15 24.30 -0.10
N GLU A 210 12.76 23.88 1.10
CA GLU A 210 13.60 23.09 2.00
C GLU A 210 13.78 21.64 1.53
N TYR A 211 12.72 21.05 0.95
CA TYR A 211 12.69 19.68 0.45
C TYR A 211 12.30 19.66 -1.05
N PRO A 212 13.26 19.87 -1.98
CA PRO A 212 12.99 19.97 -3.42
C PRO A 212 12.36 18.73 -4.06
N PHE A 213 12.43 17.58 -3.38
CA PHE A 213 11.82 16.32 -3.82
C PHE A 213 10.31 16.23 -3.50
N LEU A 214 9.76 17.12 -2.68
CA LEU A 214 8.32 17.16 -2.39
C LEU A 214 7.56 17.81 -3.54
N ASP A 215 6.64 17.05 -4.16
CA ASP A 215 5.68 17.60 -5.12
C ASP A 215 4.37 17.98 -4.44
N LEU A 216 4.27 19.28 -4.07
CA LEU A 216 3.07 19.89 -3.50
C LEU A 216 2.52 21.00 -4.41
N LYS A 217 2.73 20.89 -5.72
CA LYS A 217 2.32 21.92 -6.69
C LYS A 217 0.82 22.13 -6.73
N GLU A 218 0.04 21.06 -6.59
CA GLU A 218 -1.42 21.16 -6.55
C GLU A 218 -1.91 21.87 -5.28
N GLU A 219 -1.34 21.52 -4.12
CA GLU A 219 -1.61 22.15 -2.84
C GLU A 219 -1.27 23.65 -2.90
N LEU A 220 -0.09 23.98 -3.42
CA LEU A 220 0.35 25.37 -3.57
C LEU A 220 -0.59 26.16 -4.49
N ALA A 221 -0.98 25.58 -5.64
CA ALA A 221 -1.93 26.21 -6.56
C ALA A 221 -3.30 26.43 -5.91
N PHE A 222 -3.77 25.48 -5.09
CA PHE A 222 -5.02 25.61 -4.35
C PHE A 222 -4.98 26.76 -3.33
N PHE A 223 -3.90 26.88 -2.56
CA PHE A 223 -3.78 27.94 -1.55
C PHE A 223 -3.43 29.32 -2.13
N SER A 224 -2.96 29.38 -3.37
CA SER A 224 -2.61 30.62 -4.06
C SER A 224 -3.74 31.20 -4.91
N ALA A 225 -4.87 30.49 -5.00
CA ALA A 225 -6.07 30.93 -5.71
C ALA A 225 -6.90 31.93 -4.89
#